data_AF-A0A521LA50-F1
#
_entry.id   AF-A0A521LA50-F1
#
_cell.length_a   1.000
_cell.length_b   1.000
_cell.length_c   1.000
_cell.angle_alpha   90.00
_cell.angle_beta   90.00
_cell.angle_gamma   90.00
#
_symmetry.space_group_name_H-M   'P 1'
#
loop_
_entity.id
_entity.type
_entity.pdbx_description
1 polymer ?
#
loop_
_entity_poly.entity_id
_entity_poly.type
_entity_poly.pdbx_seq_one_letter_code
_entity_poly.pdbx_strand_id
1 'polypeptide(L)'
;MTAAGMRARGNVRTLVLAGALVTVTAALGMVGCTLFQSEQVSKGQKLYAHYCMHCHGEHGQQNEGYNWGQMPDPRPKDLSNKGEMSTFKDEEIFGTISRDMKDTTPEVGDKIGDDEFAVPTMPTFKYTLSEEEIWSIVAYVRTLHGMKLTYNVEARKKELQDQLQTAQQKADQAKQALEAADKKAEDEAEKKGVEVDEAATAKEQEANVAAIKELEAGKTAFANFTARPKLAAVPRPDLTMAETEAAKLAETGKRLYGNKYGCNACHRVGEAGGLVGPALDRAGFRLNGTWVYRWIKYPQSMKPETRMPNLGISDQDAKAITMYLATLRAPKPEKPIEKAAH
;
A
#
# COMPACT_ATOMS: atom_id res chain seq x y z
N MET A 1 -34.26 90.12 -10.69
CA MET A 1 -33.12 91.06 -10.79
C MET A 1 -31.96 90.31 -11.43
N THR A 2 -31.52 90.79 -12.60
CA THR A 2 -30.15 90.72 -13.21
C THR A 2 -29.37 89.39 -13.18
N ALA A 3 -28.69 88.90 -14.21
CA ALA A 3 -28.56 89.18 -15.64
C ALA A 3 -27.66 88.05 -16.22
N ALA A 4 -27.90 87.71 -17.49
CA ALA A 4 -26.98 87.27 -18.57
C ALA A 4 -25.49 86.98 -18.24
N GLY A 5 -24.77 86.05 -18.86
CA GLY A 5 -24.91 85.32 -20.13
C GLY A 5 -23.51 85.08 -20.75
N MET A 6 -23.40 84.03 -21.56
CA MET A 6 -22.38 83.76 -22.61
C MET A 6 -20.95 83.26 -22.29
N ARG A 7 -20.71 82.02 -22.78
CA ARG A 7 -19.63 81.52 -23.69
C ARG A 7 -18.17 81.90 -23.40
N ALA A 8 -17.28 80.89 -23.38
CA ALA A 8 -16.43 80.49 -24.52
C ALA A 8 -15.26 79.56 -24.13
N ARG A 9 -14.77 78.84 -25.15
CA ARG A 9 -13.66 77.89 -25.21
C ARG A 9 -12.28 78.49 -24.85
N GLY A 10 -11.32 77.63 -24.49
CA GLY A 10 -9.91 77.85 -24.87
C GLY A 10 -8.81 77.32 -23.94
N ASN A 11 -8.21 76.20 -24.32
CA ASN A 11 -6.79 75.81 -24.28
C ASN A 11 -5.83 76.17 -23.12
N VAL A 12 -5.22 75.08 -22.60
CA VAL A 12 -3.77 74.81 -22.43
C VAL A 12 -2.93 75.81 -21.61
N ARG A 13 -2.44 75.35 -20.46
CA ARG A 13 -0.99 75.34 -20.17
C ARG A 13 -0.60 74.46 -18.98
N THR A 14 0.48 73.77 -19.22
CA THR A 14 1.26 72.80 -18.45
C THR A 14 1.73 73.35 -17.10
N LEU A 15 1.66 72.53 -16.04
CA LEU A 15 2.56 72.65 -14.89
C LEU A 15 2.87 71.25 -14.35
N VAL A 16 4.12 70.86 -14.58
CA VAL A 16 4.79 69.67 -14.07
C VAL A 16 5.01 69.85 -12.58
N LEU A 17 4.60 68.87 -11.77
CA LEU A 17 5.17 68.63 -10.45
C LEU A 17 5.21 67.12 -10.21
N ALA A 18 6.43 66.61 -10.22
CA ALA A 18 6.79 65.24 -9.91
C ALA A 18 6.58 64.95 -8.41
N GLY A 19 6.14 63.73 -8.08
CA GLY A 19 5.99 63.30 -6.70
C GLY A 19 5.53 61.85 -6.55
N ALA A 20 6.46 60.91 -6.77
CA ALA A 20 6.49 59.54 -6.25
C ALA A 20 5.23 58.66 -6.38
N LEU A 21 5.10 57.95 -7.51
CA LEU A 21 4.44 56.65 -7.54
C LEU A 21 5.39 55.62 -6.90
N VAL A 22 5.07 55.18 -5.69
CA VAL A 22 5.59 53.91 -5.17
C VAL A 22 4.96 52.81 -6.01
N THR A 23 5.67 52.37 -7.03
CA THR A 23 5.34 51.14 -7.75
C THR A 23 5.43 49.99 -6.77
N VAL A 24 4.28 49.40 -6.40
CA VAL A 24 4.24 48.06 -5.81
C VAL A 24 4.67 47.08 -6.91
N THR A 25 5.98 47.02 -7.14
CA THR A 25 6.63 46.00 -7.96
C THR A 25 6.52 44.69 -7.22
N ALA A 26 5.52 43.89 -7.63
CA ALA A 26 5.61 42.44 -7.79
C ALA A 26 6.62 41.73 -6.87
N ALA A 27 6.30 41.64 -5.58
CA ALA A 27 6.81 40.58 -4.70
C ALA A 27 6.08 39.24 -4.96
N LEU A 28 5.81 38.93 -6.23
CA LEU A 28 5.20 37.67 -6.69
C LEU A 28 6.23 36.69 -7.28
N GLY A 29 7.52 37.04 -7.24
CA GLY A 29 8.60 36.27 -7.87
C GLY A 29 9.33 35.25 -6.97
N MET A 30 9.07 35.18 -5.66
CA MET A 30 9.84 34.31 -4.74
C MET A 30 8.99 33.50 -3.74
N VAL A 31 7.68 33.42 -3.93
CA VAL A 31 6.78 32.52 -3.16
C VAL A 31 6.08 31.50 -4.08
N GLY A 32 6.39 31.51 -5.37
CA GLY A 32 5.70 30.73 -6.40
C GLY A 32 6.19 29.28 -6.63
N CYS A 33 7.14 28.76 -5.85
CA CYS A 33 7.68 27.41 -6.05
C CYS A 33 7.15 26.33 -5.09
N THR A 34 6.31 26.67 -4.10
CA THR A 34 5.85 25.71 -3.08
C THR A 34 4.33 25.57 -2.96
N LEU A 35 3.54 26.25 -3.80
CA LEU A 35 2.08 26.35 -3.57
C LEU A 35 1.20 25.37 -4.38
N PHE A 36 1.77 24.45 -5.16
CA PHE A 36 1.00 23.39 -5.81
C PHE A 36 1.73 22.05 -5.74
N GLN A 37 1.94 21.55 -4.52
CA GLN A 37 2.22 20.12 -4.35
C GLN A 37 0.96 19.36 -4.81
N SER A 38 1.10 18.48 -5.80
CA SER A 38 -0.06 17.73 -6.31
C SER A 38 -0.71 16.93 -5.19
N GLU A 39 -2.02 16.72 -5.26
CA GLU A 39 -2.77 15.92 -4.29
C GLU A 39 -2.10 14.56 -4.04
N GLN A 40 -1.60 13.95 -5.12
CA GLN A 40 -0.82 12.71 -5.11
C GLN A 40 0.42 12.77 -4.19
N VAL A 41 1.21 13.84 -4.27
CA VAL A 41 2.42 14.00 -3.45
C VAL A 41 2.03 14.30 -1.99
N SER A 42 0.97 15.07 -1.74
CA SER A 42 0.47 15.34 -0.37
C SER A 42 -0.03 14.06 0.32
N LYS A 43 -0.79 13.23 -0.40
CA LYS A 43 -1.23 11.90 0.06
C LYS A 43 -0.02 11.00 0.34
N GLY A 44 0.96 11.01 -0.57
CA GLY A 44 2.22 10.28 -0.44
C GLY A 44 3.01 10.65 0.80
N GLN A 45 3.17 11.94 1.07
CA GLN A 45 3.89 12.44 2.24
C GLN A 45 3.28 11.94 3.55
N LYS A 46 1.94 11.95 3.68
CA LYS A 46 1.26 11.44 4.89
C LYS A 46 1.50 9.94 5.09
N LEU A 47 1.41 9.16 4.01
CA LEU A 47 1.67 7.72 4.06
C LEU A 47 3.13 7.42 4.38
N TYR A 48 4.06 8.15 3.77
CA TYR A 48 5.48 8.03 4.04
C TYR A 48 5.82 8.35 5.51
N ALA A 49 5.27 9.43 6.07
CA ALA A 49 5.43 9.77 7.47
C ALA A 49 4.91 8.67 8.40
N HIS A 50 3.80 8.01 8.03
CA HIS A 50 3.21 6.95 8.83
C HIS A 50 4.00 5.64 8.78
N TYR A 51 4.44 5.22 7.58
CA TYR A 51 4.99 3.87 7.36
C TYR A 51 6.50 3.82 7.12
N CYS A 52 7.10 4.85 6.53
CA CYS A 52 8.46 4.79 5.98
C CYS A 52 9.49 5.59 6.80
N MET A 53 9.09 6.75 7.32
CA MET A 53 9.94 7.74 7.99
C MET A 53 10.75 7.16 9.16
N HIS A 54 10.20 6.19 9.89
CA HIS A 54 10.86 5.57 11.04
C HIS A 54 12.18 4.87 10.67
N CYS A 55 12.33 4.44 9.42
CA CYS A 55 13.53 3.80 8.89
C CYS A 55 14.30 4.69 7.88
N HIS A 56 13.58 5.40 7.01
CA HIS A 56 14.17 6.21 5.94
C HIS A 56 14.37 7.69 6.31
N GLY A 57 13.91 8.14 7.49
CA GLY A 57 13.97 9.55 7.89
C GLY A 57 12.88 10.41 7.27
N GLU A 58 12.70 11.63 7.78
CA GLU A 58 11.71 12.59 7.26
C GLU A 58 12.11 13.09 5.87
N HIS A 59 13.40 13.27 5.63
CA HIS A 59 13.97 13.77 4.38
C HIS A 59 14.53 12.65 3.48
N GLY A 60 14.41 11.39 3.89
CA GLY A 60 14.91 10.25 3.12
C GLY A 60 16.41 10.00 3.27
N GLN A 61 17.09 10.72 4.19
CA GLN A 61 18.53 10.64 4.35
C GLN A 61 18.95 9.43 5.18
N GLN A 62 20.13 8.90 4.90
CA GLN A 62 20.71 7.89 5.79
C GLN A 62 20.88 8.44 7.21
N ASN A 63 20.77 7.55 8.20
CA ASN A 63 20.93 7.85 9.64
C ASN A 63 19.83 8.73 10.26
N GLU A 64 18.83 9.15 9.48
CA GLU A 64 17.80 10.07 9.96
C GLU A 64 16.65 9.33 10.66
N GLY A 65 16.22 8.19 10.11
CA GLY A 65 15.21 7.35 10.77
C GLY A 65 15.73 6.82 12.10
N TYR A 66 15.00 7.01 13.21
CA TYR A 66 15.47 6.55 14.53
C TYR A 66 15.71 5.03 14.61
N ASN A 67 15.05 4.24 13.74
CA ASN A 67 15.28 2.80 13.67
C ASN A 67 16.52 2.42 12.83
N TRP A 68 17.06 3.35 12.04
CA TRP A 68 18.16 3.10 11.09
C TRP A 68 19.38 2.47 11.77
N GLY A 69 19.76 2.96 12.94
CA GLY A 69 20.92 2.45 13.69
C GLY A 69 20.76 1.01 14.23
N GLN A 70 19.54 0.48 14.22
CA GLN A 70 19.23 -0.90 14.65
C GLN A 70 19.14 -1.87 13.45
N MET A 71 19.23 -1.36 12.22
CA MET A 71 19.07 -2.17 11.02
C MET A 71 20.36 -2.92 10.67
N PRO A 72 20.28 -4.23 10.39
CA PRO A 72 21.40 -4.96 9.83
C PRO A 72 21.66 -4.52 8.39
N ASP A 73 22.84 -4.84 7.87
CA ASP A 73 23.13 -4.64 6.46
C ASP A 73 22.37 -5.66 5.58
N PRO A 74 21.88 -5.24 4.39
CA PRO A 74 21.89 -3.86 3.89
C PRO A 74 20.86 -2.98 4.61
N ARG A 75 21.30 -1.79 5.04
CA ARG A 75 20.45 -0.79 5.69
C ARG A 75 19.49 -0.12 4.71
N PRO A 76 18.45 0.58 5.21
CA PRO A 76 17.56 1.39 4.37
C PRO A 76 18.35 2.33 3.45
N LYS A 77 18.01 2.32 2.16
CA LYS A 77 18.63 3.14 1.12
C LYS A 77 18.42 4.64 1.39
N ASP A 78 19.39 5.45 0.96
CA ASP A 78 19.27 6.91 0.92
C ASP A 78 18.31 7.32 -0.21
N LEU A 79 17.09 7.70 0.15
CA LEU A 79 16.07 8.10 -0.81
C LEU A 79 16.29 9.53 -1.33
N SER A 80 17.16 10.31 -0.68
CA SER A 80 17.54 11.67 -1.10
C SER A 80 18.71 11.70 -2.09
N ASN A 81 19.44 10.59 -2.23
CA ASN A 81 20.58 10.49 -3.13
C ASN A 81 20.11 10.56 -4.60
N LYS A 82 20.25 11.74 -5.21
CA LYS A 82 19.87 11.97 -6.60
C LYS A 82 20.64 11.10 -7.59
N GLY A 83 21.94 10.91 -7.40
CA GLY A 83 22.77 10.17 -8.35
C GLY A 83 22.32 8.72 -8.49
N GLU A 84 21.95 8.10 -7.37
CA GLU A 84 21.47 6.73 -7.34
C GLU A 84 19.96 6.66 -7.63
N MET A 85 19.12 7.41 -6.92
CA MET A 85 17.67 7.27 -7.03
C MET A 85 17.11 7.68 -8.40
N SER A 86 17.84 8.50 -9.16
CA SER A 86 17.43 8.86 -10.52
C SER A 86 17.63 7.74 -11.55
N THR A 87 18.36 6.66 -11.22
CA THR A 87 18.58 5.54 -12.14
C THR A 87 17.40 4.56 -12.17
N PHE A 88 16.62 4.50 -11.08
CA PHE A 88 15.43 3.65 -11.00
C PHE A 88 14.24 4.27 -11.73
N LYS A 89 13.45 3.44 -12.40
CA LYS A 89 12.14 3.76 -12.94
C LYS A 89 11.09 3.83 -11.83
N ASP A 90 9.98 4.51 -12.11
CA ASP A 90 8.87 4.64 -11.16
C ASP A 90 8.30 3.28 -10.77
N GLU A 91 8.19 2.38 -11.74
CA GLU A 91 7.71 1.01 -11.59
C GLU A 91 8.64 0.14 -10.74
N GLU A 92 9.96 0.40 -10.76
CA GLU A 92 10.93 -0.33 -9.93
C GLU A 92 10.81 0.07 -8.46
N ILE A 93 10.62 1.38 -8.19
CA ILE A 93 10.34 1.88 -6.84
C ILE A 93 8.99 1.34 -6.36
N PHE A 94 7.95 1.38 -7.20
CA PHE A 94 6.64 0.80 -6.91
C PHE A 94 6.77 -0.70 -6.59
N GLY A 95 7.48 -1.46 -7.43
CA GLY A 95 7.70 -2.90 -7.26
C GLY A 95 8.42 -3.22 -5.95
N THR A 96 9.36 -2.38 -5.52
CA THR A 96 10.05 -2.53 -4.24
C THR A 96 9.09 -2.38 -3.05
N ILE A 97 8.14 -1.46 -3.12
CA ILE A 97 7.14 -1.21 -2.06
C ILE A 97 6.02 -2.29 -2.06
N SER A 98 5.69 -2.82 -3.24
CA SER A 98 4.55 -3.71 -3.48
C SER A 98 4.92 -5.17 -3.77
N ARG A 99 6.17 -5.60 -3.59
CA ARG A 99 6.57 -7.01 -3.77
C ARG A 99 6.04 -7.91 -2.66
N ASP A 100 5.98 -9.21 -2.91
CA ASP A 100 5.76 -10.18 -1.85
C ASP A 100 7.02 -10.34 -0.98
N MET A 101 6.84 -10.81 0.26
CA MET A 101 7.95 -11.11 1.16
C MET A 101 8.65 -12.38 0.69
N LYS A 102 9.97 -12.31 0.52
CA LYS A 102 10.82 -13.44 0.14
C LYS A 102 11.52 -14.02 1.36
N ASP A 103 11.67 -15.34 1.39
CA ASP A 103 12.42 -16.06 2.41
C ASP A 103 13.90 -16.09 2.02
N THR A 104 14.76 -15.41 2.78
CA THR A 104 16.21 -15.37 2.50
C THR A 104 17.00 -16.39 3.30
N THR A 105 16.33 -17.42 3.85
CA THR A 105 17.06 -18.50 4.54
C THR A 105 17.90 -19.27 3.53
N PRO A 106 19.20 -19.52 3.80
CA PRO A 106 20.00 -20.43 2.99
C PRO A 106 19.29 -21.78 2.78
N GLU A 107 19.45 -22.36 1.59
CA GLU A 107 19.01 -23.71 1.19
C GLU A 107 17.49 -23.95 1.08
N VAL A 108 16.66 -23.24 1.83
CA VAL A 108 15.19 -23.41 1.84
C VAL A 108 14.41 -22.17 1.38
N GLY A 109 15.10 -21.05 1.25
CA GLY A 109 14.53 -19.77 0.85
C GLY A 109 14.35 -19.61 -0.66
N ASP A 110 13.78 -18.47 -1.03
CA ASP A 110 13.62 -18.07 -2.42
C ASP A 110 14.98 -17.78 -3.06
N LYS A 111 15.11 -18.12 -4.34
CA LYS A 111 16.26 -17.67 -5.13
C LYS A 111 16.13 -16.17 -5.35
N ILE A 112 17.16 -15.44 -4.95
CA ILE A 112 17.25 -13.99 -5.10
C ILE A 112 18.17 -13.70 -6.29
N GLY A 113 17.65 -13.01 -7.31
CA GLY A 113 18.46 -12.54 -8.43
C GLY A 113 19.46 -11.45 -7.99
N ASP A 114 20.55 -11.30 -8.73
CA ASP A 114 21.57 -10.26 -8.45
C ASP A 114 21.01 -8.84 -8.55
N ASP A 115 19.92 -8.67 -9.30
CA ASP A 115 19.15 -7.43 -9.48
C ASP A 115 17.95 -7.31 -8.52
N GLU A 116 17.62 -8.36 -7.77
CA GLU A 116 16.49 -8.37 -6.87
C GLU A 116 16.89 -7.95 -5.45
N PHE A 117 16.35 -6.81 -5.01
CA PHE A 117 16.52 -6.36 -3.63
C PHE A 117 15.59 -7.16 -2.68
N ALA A 118 15.98 -8.39 -2.34
CA ALA A 118 15.28 -9.21 -1.37
C ALA A 118 15.90 -9.03 0.02
N VAL A 119 15.49 -7.97 0.70
CA VAL A 119 15.83 -7.77 2.10
C VAL A 119 14.55 -8.00 2.92
N PRO A 120 14.51 -8.99 3.82
CA PRO A 120 13.32 -9.26 4.64
C PRO A 120 12.91 -8.05 5.49
N THR A 121 13.84 -7.13 5.73
CA THR A 121 13.68 -6.02 6.65
C THR A 121 12.79 -4.89 6.14
N MET A 122 12.69 -4.69 4.82
CA MET A 122 11.73 -3.77 4.24
C MET A 122 10.40 -4.51 4.05
N PRO A 123 9.33 -4.11 4.77
CA PRO A 123 8.05 -4.80 4.67
C PRO A 123 7.36 -4.51 3.34
N THR A 124 6.52 -5.45 2.91
CA THR A 124 5.58 -5.22 1.82
C THR A 124 4.39 -4.36 2.27
N PHE A 125 3.91 -3.50 1.39
CA PHE A 125 2.69 -2.73 1.58
C PHE A 125 1.55 -3.15 0.64
N LYS A 126 1.80 -4.12 -0.25
CA LYS A 126 0.84 -4.66 -1.23
C LYS A 126 -0.51 -5.05 -0.61
N TYR A 127 -0.48 -5.64 0.59
CA TYR A 127 -1.67 -6.13 1.28
C TYR A 127 -2.27 -5.13 2.27
N THR A 128 -1.69 -3.93 2.38
CA THR A 128 -2.07 -2.88 3.33
C THR A 128 -2.64 -1.65 2.63
N LEU A 129 -1.99 -1.21 1.57
CA LEU A 129 -2.31 0.00 0.83
C LEU A 129 -2.93 -0.33 -0.53
N SER A 130 -3.71 0.60 -1.09
CA SER A 130 -4.15 0.49 -2.47
C SER A 130 -3.01 0.77 -3.46
N GLU A 131 -3.14 0.34 -4.72
CA GLU A 131 -2.15 0.65 -5.76
C GLU A 131 -1.95 2.17 -5.89
N GLU A 132 -3.04 2.94 -5.90
CA GLU A 132 -3.02 4.41 -6.00
C GLU A 132 -2.30 5.07 -4.80
N GLU A 133 -2.44 4.51 -3.59
CA GLU A 133 -1.71 4.93 -2.40
C GLU A 133 -0.21 4.65 -2.50
N ILE A 134 0.19 3.49 -3.04
CA ILE A 134 1.60 3.17 -3.27
C ILE A 134 2.20 4.11 -4.32
N TRP A 135 1.47 4.39 -5.41
CA TRP A 135 1.88 5.41 -6.37
C TRP A 135 2.02 6.81 -5.76
N SER A 136 1.21 7.12 -4.74
CA SER A 136 1.32 8.38 -3.99
C SER A 136 2.63 8.42 -3.23
N ILE A 137 3.03 7.31 -2.58
CA ILE A 137 4.33 7.18 -1.91
C ILE A 137 5.47 7.35 -2.93
N VAL A 138 5.42 6.70 -4.09
CA VAL A 138 6.43 6.85 -5.15
C VAL A 138 6.55 8.32 -5.57
N ALA A 139 5.41 9.00 -5.77
CA ALA A 139 5.39 10.42 -6.11
C ALA A 139 6.09 11.29 -5.05
N TYR A 140 5.88 11.02 -3.77
CA TYR A 140 6.57 11.71 -2.68
C TYR A 140 8.06 11.35 -2.63
N VAL A 141 8.43 10.08 -2.74
CA VAL A 141 9.82 9.62 -2.77
C VAL A 141 10.60 10.30 -3.89
N ARG A 142 9.99 10.51 -5.08
CA ARG A 142 10.61 11.28 -6.16
C ARG A 142 11.00 12.70 -5.76
N THR A 143 10.20 13.35 -4.91
CA THR A 143 10.51 14.70 -4.43
C THR A 143 11.74 14.76 -3.53
N LEU A 144 12.05 13.67 -2.80
CA LEU A 144 13.19 13.61 -1.88
C LEU A 144 14.54 13.72 -2.59
N HIS A 145 14.60 13.35 -3.88
CA HIS A 145 15.79 13.47 -4.73
C HIS A 145 15.60 14.42 -5.92
N GLY A 146 14.63 15.34 -5.83
CA GLY A 146 14.43 16.40 -6.82
C GLY A 146 13.87 15.95 -8.16
N MET A 147 13.19 14.80 -8.21
CA MET A 147 12.46 14.30 -9.38
C MET A 147 10.95 14.46 -9.19
N LYS A 148 10.21 14.13 -10.25
CA LYS A 148 8.74 14.04 -10.24
C LYS A 148 8.33 12.67 -10.75
N LEU A 149 7.16 12.20 -10.32
CA LEU A 149 6.54 11.01 -10.90
C LEU A 149 6.31 11.24 -12.39
N THR A 150 6.71 10.27 -13.20
CA THR A 150 6.47 10.21 -14.65
C THR A 150 5.37 9.21 -15.01
N TYR A 151 5.15 8.20 -14.16
CA TYR A 151 4.06 7.25 -14.29
C TYR A 151 2.68 7.94 -14.27
N ASN A 152 1.84 7.60 -15.24
CA ASN A 152 0.51 8.21 -15.40
C ASN A 152 -0.56 7.42 -14.63
N VAL A 153 -0.72 7.76 -13.35
CA VAL A 153 -1.69 7.12 -12.43
C VAL A 153 -3.13 7.26 -12.94
N GLU A 154 -3.50 8.42 -13.49
CA GLU A 154 -4.86 8.67 -14.00
C GLU A 154 -5.17 7.83 -15.25
N ALA A 155 -4.21 7.69 -16.17
CA ALA A 155 -4.36 6.81 -17.32
C ALA A 155 -4.54 5.35 -16.89
N ARG A 156 -3.78 4.90 -15.88
CA ARG A 156 -3.93 3.54 -15.32
C ARG A 156 -5.31 3.32 -14.69
N LYS A 157 -5.79 4.29 -13.90
CA LYS A 157 -7.13 4.25 -13.30
C LYS A 157 -8.22 4.15 -14.36
N LYS A 158 -8.09 4.96 -15.41
CA LYS A 158 -9.02 4.96 -16.54
C LYS A 158 -8.98 3.63 -17.31
N GLU A 159 -7.80 3.10 -17.59
CA GLU A 159 -7.62 1.80 -18.25
C GLU A 159 -8.35 0.69 -17.48
N LEU A 160 -8.16 0.60 -16.16
CA LEU A 160 -8.83 -0.39 -15.30
C LEU A 160 -10.35 -0.20 -15.28
N GLN A 161 -10.82 1.05 -15.26
CA GLN A 161 -12.24 1.36 -15.32
C GLN A 161 -12.87 0.94 -16.65
N ASP A 162 -12.20 1.22 -17.76
CA ASP A 162 -12.67 0.84 -19.11
C ASP A 162 -12.65 -0.69 -19.29
N GLN A 163 -11.64 -1.38 -18.74
CA GLN A 163 -11.57 -2.85 -18.69
C GLN A 163 -12.72 -3.45 -17.87
N LEU A 164 -13.02 -2.90 -16.69
CA LEU A 164 -14.13 -3.32 -15.85
C LEU A 164 -15.48 -3.14 -16.56
N GLN A 165 -15.69 -1.98 -17.21
CA GLN A 165 -16.92 -1.72 -17.97
C GLN A 165 -17.07 -2.71 -19.14
N THR A 166 -15.98 -3.00 -19.85
CA THR A 166 -15.97 -3.98 -20.94
C THR A 166 -16.31 -5.38 -20.45
N ALA A 167 -15.72 -5.81 -19.33
CA ALA A 167 -16.00 -7.11 -18.72
C ALA A 167 -17.46 -7.22 -18.24
N GLN A 168 -18.01 -6.15 -17.68
CA GLN A 168 -19.42 -6.08 -17.29
C GLN A 168 -20.35 -6.26 -18.49
N GLN A 169 -20.09 -5.55 -19.58
CA GLN A 169 -20.87 -5.68 -20.82
C GLN A 169 -20.84 -7.11 -21.38
N LYS A 170 -19.66 -7.76 -21.39
CA LYS A 170 -19.55 -9.16 -21.82
C LYS A 170 -20.33 -10.11 -20.91
N ALA A 171 -20.26 -9.93 -19.58
CA ALA A 171 -21.00 -10.75 -18.64
C ALA A 171 -22.51 -10.60 -18.81
N ASP A 172 -22.99 -9.37 -19.02
CA ASP A 172 -24.41 -9.11 -19.27
C ASP A 172 -24.88 -9.76 -20.59
N GLN A 173 -24.07 -9.69 -21.65
CA GLN A 173 -24.36 -10.34 -22.93
C GLN A 173 -24.36 -11.87 -22.82
N ALA A 174 -23.37 -12.45 -22.14
CA ALA A 174 -23.28 -13.90 -21.96
C ALA A 174 -24.45 -14.43 -21.11
N LYS A 175 -24.85 -13.69 -20.09
CA LYS A 175 -26.04 -14.00 -19.30
C LYS A 175 -27.32 -13.98 -20.15
N GLN A 176 -27.52 -12.93 -20.96
CA GLN A 176 -28.67 -12.85 -21.87
C GLN A 176 -28.69 -13.98 -22.90
N ALA A 177 -27.52 -14.37 -23.42
CA ALA A 177 -27.39 -15.48 -24.36
C ALA A 177 -27.75 -16.82 -23.70
N LEU A 178 -27.30 -17.05 -22.46
CA LEU A 178 -27.67 -18.23 -21.67
C LEU A 178 -29.17 -18.27 -21.39
N GLU A 179 -29.77 -17.17 -20.90
CA GLU A 179 -31.21 -17.10 -20.65
C GLU A 179 -32.04 -17.34 -21.92
N ALA A 180 -31.58 -16.86 -23.08
CA ALA A 180 -32.22 -17.12 -24.36
C ALA A 180 -32.07 -18.58 -24.82
N ALA A 181 -30.92 -19.20 -24.57
CA ALA A 181 -30.66 -20.61 -24.89
C ALA A 181 -31.47 -21.55 -23.99
N ASP A 182 -31.53 -21.28 -22.69
CA ASP A 182 -32.33 -22.02 -21.71
C ASP A 182 -33.81 -22.00 -22.11
N LYS A 183 -34.35 -20.80 -22.39
CA LYS A 183 -35.74 -20.66 -22.86
C LYS A 183 -35.99 -21.44 -24.14
N LYS A 184 -35.06 -21.41 -25.09
CA LYS A 184 -35.19 -22.16 -26.35
C LYS A 184 -35.16 -23.67 -26.11
N ALA A 185 -34.30 -24.15 -25.21
CA ALA A 185 -34.19 -25.56 -24.86
C ALA A 185 -35.46 -26.05 -24.17
N GLU A 186 -36.02 -25.26 -23.24
CA GLU A 186 -37.33 -25.51 -22.61
C GLU A 186 -38.47 -25.61 -23.64
N ASP A 187 -38.58 -24.62 -24.53
CA ASP A 187 -39.59 -24.58 -25.60
C ASP A 187 -39.49 -25.80 -26.54
N GLU A 188 -38.27 -26.28 -26.82
CA GLU A 188 -38.04 -27.47 -27.66
C GLU A 188 -38.33 -28.78 -26.94
N ALA A 189 -38.02 -28.87 -25.65
CA ALA A 189 -38.28 -30.03 -24.81
C ALA A 189 -39.80 -30.23 -24.62
N GLU A 190 -40.53 -29.14 -24.33
CA GLU A 190 -41.99 -29.15 -24.19
C GLU A 190 -42.66 -29.64 -25.49
N LYS A 191 -42.23 -29.13 -26.66
CA LYS A 191 -42.76 -29.56 -27.96
C LYS A 191 -42.52 -31.04 -28.26
N LYS A 192 -41.42 -31.60 -27.78
CA LYS A 192 -41.02 -32.99 -27.99
C LYS A 192 -41.56 -33.93 -26.89
N GLY A 193 -42.15 -33.40 -25.81
CA GLY A 193 -42.63 -34.17 -24.66
C GLY A 193 -41.50 -34.89 -23.91
N VAL A 194 -40.28 -34.34 -23.98
CA VAL A 194 -39.08 -34.88 -23.33
C VAL A 194 -38.54 -33.88 -22.31
N GLU A 195 -37.67 -34.34 -21.42
CA GLU A 195 -36.94 -33.47 -20.49
C GLU A 195 -35.91 -32.61 -21.24
N VAL A 196 -35.54 -31.47 -20.65
CA VAL A 196 -34.55 -30.55 -21.21
C VAL A 196 -33.19 -31.25 -21.28
N ASP A 197 -32.59 -31.24 -22.47
CA ASP A 197 -31.22 -31.72 -22.65
C ASP A 197 -30.23 -30.69 -22.09
N GLU A 198 -29.62 -30.98 -20.94
CA GLU A 198 -28.62 -30.12 -20.31
C GLU A 198 -27.40 -29.85 -21.21
N ALA A 199 -27.12 -30.72 -22.19
CA ALA A 199 -26.06 -30.50 -23.16
C ALA A 199 -26.40 -29.38 -24.16
N ALA A 200 -27.68 -29.01 -24.30
CA ALA A 200 -28.15 -28.03 -25.26
C ALA A 200 -27.68 -26.59 -24.95
N THR A 201 -27.38 -26.28 -23.68
CA THR A 201 -26.95 -24.94 -23.23
C THR A 201 -25.53 -24.92 -22.64
N ALA A 202 -24.82 -26.05 -22.68
CA ALA A 202 -23.49 -26.20 -22.11
C ALA A 202 -22.50 -25.14 -22.61
N LYS A 203 -22.56 -24.78 -23.91
CA LYS A 203 -21.68 -23.78 -24.51
C LYS A 203 -21.95 -22.38 -23.97
N GLU A 204 -23.21 -21.99 -23.87
CA GLU A 204 -23.63 -20.69 -23.31
C GLU A 204 -23.33 -20.62 -21.81
N GLN A 205 -23.46 -21.74 -21.10
CA GLN A 205 -23.10 -21.84 -19.69
C GLN A 205 -21.60 -21.66 -19.48
N GLU A 206 -20.75 -22.33 -20.27
CA GLU A 206 -19.30 -22.15 -20.25
C GLU A 206 -18.90 -20.69 -20.55
N ALA A 207 -19.52 -20.09 -21.58
CA ALA A 207 -19.28 -18.70 -21.94
C ALA A 207 -19.68 -17.72 -20.82
N ASN A 208 -20.81 -17.96 -20.16
CA ASN A 208 -21.27 -17.17 -19.02
C ASN A 208 -20.33 -17.30 -17.81
N VAL A 209 -19.87 -18.52 -17.48
CA VAL A 209 -18.89 -18.74 -16.41
C VAL A 209 -17.57 -18.02 -16.71
N ALA A 210 -17.08 -18.09 -17.96
CA ALA A 210 -15.87 -17.38 -18.36
C ALA A 210 -16.03 -15.86 -18.26
N ALA A 211 -17.16 -15.31 -18.72
CA ALA A 211 -17.44 -13.87 -18.66
C ALA A 211 -17.60 -13.36 -17.22
N ILE A 212 -18.24 -14.13 -16.33
CA ILE A 212 -18.32 -13.82 -14.90
C ILE A 212 -16.92 -13.81 -14.28
N LYS A 213 -16.06 -14.77 -14.63
CA LYS A 213 -14.67 -14.80 -14.14
C LYS A 213 -13.88 -13.57 -14.60
N GLU A 214 -14.03 -13.14 -15.85
CA GLU A 214 -13.44 -11.89 -16.36
C GLU A 214 -13.94 -10.67 -15.58
N LEU A 215 -15.25 -10.58 -15.33
CA LEU A 215 -15.87 -9.50 -14.56
C LEU A 215 -15.33 -9.44 -13.13
N GLU A 216 -15.25 -10.57 -12.43
CA GLU A 216 -14.72 -10.60 -11.07
C GLU A 216 -13.23 -10.24 -11.00
N ALA A 217 -12.44 -10.64 -12.01
CA ALA A 217 -11.05 -10.20 -12.14
C ALA A 217 -10.96 -8.68 -12.35
N GLY A 218 -11.79 -8.11 -13.23
CA GLY A 218 -11.87 -6.67 -13.46
C GLY A 218 -12.28 -5.88 -12.22
N LYS A 219 -13.30 -6.36 -11.48
CA LYS A 219 -13.75 -5.76 -10.21
C LYS A 219 -12.62 -5.76 -9.18
N THR A 220 -11.94 -6.89 -9.05
CA THR A 220 -10.81 -7.05 -8.12
C THR A 220 -9.66 -6.11 -8.47
N ALA A 221 -9.29 -6.02 -9.75
CA ALA A 221 -8.21 -5.13 -10.20
C ALA A 221 -8.53 -3.65 -9.92
N PHE A 222 -9.74 -3.20 -10.26
CA PHE A 222 -10.15 -1.82 -10.01
C PHE A 222 -10.30 -1.50 -8.51
N ALA A 223 -10.80 -2.45 -7.72
CA ALA A 223 -10.91 -2.31 -6.27
C ALA A 223 -9.53 -2.23 -5.60
N ASN A 224 -8.59 -3.09 -5.97
CA ASN A 224 -7.21 -3.07 -5.46
C ASN A 224 -6.47 -1.77 -5.83
N PHE A 225 -6.80 -1.18 -6.99
CA PHE A 225 -6.24 0.10 -7.39
C PHE A 225 -6.73 1.25 -6.50
N THR A 226 -8.05 1.33 -6.33
CA THR A 226 -8.72 2.50 -5.75
C THR A 226 -8.89 2.44 -4.23
N ALA A 227 -8.88 1.25 -3.62
CA ALA A 227 -9.16 1.07 -2.22
C ALA A 227 -8.18 0.10 -1.56
N ARG A 228 -7.93 0.31 -0.25
CA ARG A 228 -7.12 -0.62 0.54
C ARG A 228 -7.74 -2.02 0.52
N PRO A 229 -6.92 -3.09 0.44
CA PRO A 229 -7.42 -4.46 0.51
C PRO A 229 -8.28 -4.68 1.77
N LYS A 230 -9.52 -5.10 1.56
CA LYS A 230 -10.43 -5.54 2.63
C LYS A 230 -10.43 -7.05 2.65
N LEU A 231 -9.89 -7.63 3.72
CA LEU A 231 -9.93 -9.09 3.90
C LEU A 231 -11.05 -9.46 4.87
N ALA A 232 -11.59 -10.66 4.70
CA ALA A 232 -12.53 -11.24 5.64
C ALA A 232 -11.90 -11.36 7.04
N ALA A 233 -12.74 -11.41 8.07
CA ALA A 233 -12.28 -11.63 9.43
C ALA A 233 -11.49 -12.95 9.52
N VAL A 234 -10.29 -12.89 10.10
CA VAL A 234 -9.42 -14.06 10.22
C VAL A 234 -10.06 -15.06 11.18
N PRO A 235 -10.35 -16.31 10.75
CA PRO A 235 -10.98 -17.30 11.60
C PRO A 235 -10.09 -17.65 12.80
N ARG A 236 -10.67 -18.27 13.83
CA ARG A 236 -9.87 -18.76 14.97
C ARG A 236 -9.04 -19.94 14.46
N PRO A 237 -7.71 -19.93 14.60
CA PRO A 237 -6.90 -21.08 14.22
C PRO A 237 -7.07 -22.22 15.23
N ASP A 238 -6.95 -23.45 14.76
CA ASP A 238 -6.55 -24.55 15.64
C ASP A 238 -5.03 -24.50 15.87
N LEU A 239 -4.66 -24.38 17.15
CA LEU A 239 -3.29 -24.33 17.66
C LEU A 239 -3.01 -25.50 18.62
N THR A 240 -3.91 -26.48 18.68
CA THR A 240 -3.76 -27.67 19.53
C THR A 240 -2.86 -28.66 18.82
N MET A 241 -1.75 -29.04 19.45
CA MET A 241 -0.79 -30.00 18.89
C MET A 241 0.07 -30.62 19.99
N ALA A 242 0.78 -31.69 19.67
CA ALA A 242 1.75 -32.30 20.58
C ALA A 242 2.91 -31.34 20.86
N GLU A 243 3.51 -31.43 22.05
CA GLU A 243 4.61 -30.53 22.46
C GLU A 243 5.82 -30.59 21.51
N THR A 244 6.16 -31.78 21.02
CA THR A 244 7.24 -31.98 20.06
C THR A 244 6.96 -31.34 18.70
N GLU A 245 5.70 -31.37 18.25
CA GLU A 245 5.26 -30.70 17.03
C GLU A 245 5.27 -29.17 17.21
N ALA A 246 4.77 -28.69 18.35
CA ALA A 246 4.82 -27.28 18.73
C ALA A 246 6.26 -26.74 18.73
N ALA A 247 7.22 -27.50 19.28
CA ALA A 247 8.62 -27.11 19.31
C ALA A 247 9.23 -27.02 17.89
N LYS A 248 8.98 -28.02 17.03
CA LYS A 248 9.45 -27.99 15.63
C LYS A 248 8.84 -26.82 14.86
N LEU A 249 7.57 -26.55 15.09
CA LEU A 249 6.84 -25.46 14.45
C LEU A 249 7.33 -24.09 14.96
N ALA A 250 7.70 -23.98 16.24
CA ALA A 250 8.33 -22.79 16.80
C ALA A 250 9.71 -22.51 16.19
N GLU A 251 10.55 -23.52 15.95
CA GLU A 251 11.83 -23.32 15.24
C GLU A 251 11.62 -22.81 13.82
N THR A 252 10.62 -23.37 13.11
CA THR A 252 10.20 -22.84 11.80
C THR A 252 9.74 -21.40 11.90
N GLY A 253 8.94 -21.08 12.93
CA GLY A 253 8.47 -19.72 13.20
C GLY A 253 9.59 -18.72 13.47
N LYS A 254 10.62 -19.12 14.24
CA LYS A 254 11.80 -18.28 14.52
C LYS A 254 12.55 -17.92 13.25
N ARG A 255 12.73 -18.89 12.35
CA ARG A 255 13.35 -18.68 11.04
C ARG A 255 12.54 -17.72 10.19
N LEU A 256 11.23 -17.95 10.05
CA LEU A 256 10.33 -17.10 9.28
C LEU A 256 10.25 -15.66 9.84
N TYR A 257 10.26 -15.54 11.17
CA TYR A 257 10.26 -14.26 11.89
C TYR A 257 11.39 -13.35 11.44
N GLY A 258 12.61 -13.86 11.28
CA GLY A 258 13.76 -13.08 10.84
C GLY A 258 13.93 -13.03 9.32
N ASN A 259 13.90 -14.20 8.68
CA ASN A 259 14.46 -14.37 7.33
C ASN A 259 13.43 -14.21 6.21
N LYS A 260 12.13 -14.29 6.50
CA LYS A 260 11.08 -14.11 5.49
C LYS A 260 10.29 -12.83 5.72
N TYR A 261 9.79 -12.65 6.94
CA TYR A 261 8.88 -11.56 7.26
C TYR A 261 9.57 -10.38 7.96
N GLY A 262 10.87 -10.49 8.27
CA GLY A 262 11.68 -9.42 8.86
C GLY A 262 11.04 -8.76 10.08
N CYS A 263 10.33 -9.53 10.91
CA CYS A 263 9.64 -9.01 12.09
C CYS A 263 10.64 -8.34 13.04
N ASN A 264 11.88 -8.82 13.07
CA ASN A 264 13.00 -8.23 13.80
C ASN A 264 13.43 -6.83 13.31
N ALA A 265 13.06 -6.42 12.10
CA ALA A 265 13.33 -5.07 11.62
C ALA A 265 12.56 -4.00 12.42
N CYS A 266 11.37 -4.36 12.91
CA CYS A 266 10.54 -3.49 13.72
C CYS A 266 10.56 -3.88 15.19
N HIS A 267 10.52 -5.18 15.50
CA HIS A 267 10.36 -5.68 16.86
C HIS A 267 11.68 -6.20 17.44
N ARG A 268 11.97 -5.79 18.68
CA ARG A 268 13.08 -6.37 19.44
C ARG A 268 12.71 -7.64 20.21
N VAL A 269 13.69 -8.54 20.31
CA VAL A 269 13.72 -9.68 21.24
C VAL A 269 15.12 -9.70 21.87
N GLY A 270 15.17 -9.55 23.18
CA GLY A 270 16.38 -9.21 23.92
C GLY A 270 16.90 -7.86 23.48
N GLU A 271 18.22 -7.79 23.27
CA GLU A 271 18.90 -6.60 22.77
C GLU A 271 18.92 -6.50 21.24
N ALA A 272 18.36 -7.47 20.52
CA ALA A 272 18.40 -7.54 19.06
C ALA A 272 17.07 -7.12 18.42
N GLY A 273 17.16 -6.32 17.35
CA GLY A 273 16.03 -5.93 16.50
C GLY A 273 15.64 -4.46 16.63
N GLY A 274 14.55 -4.10 15.96
CA GLY A 274 14.09 -2.72 15.83
C GLY A 274 13.37 -2.14 17.04
N LEU A 275 13.11 -0.83 16.93
CA LEU A 275 12.43 -0.01 17.93
C LEU A 275 11.05 0.46 17.48
N VAL A 276 10.67 0.21 16.22
CA VAL A 276 9.37 0.64 15.65
C VAL A 276 8.20 -0.11 16.28
N GLY A 277 8.37 -1.41 16.48
CA GLY A 277 7.42 -2.30 17.11
C GLY A 277 7.73 -2.48 18.60
N PRO A 278 6.73 -2.80 19.43
CA PRO A 278 6.95 -3.13 20.83
C PRO A 278 7.86 -4.36 20.99
N ALA A 279 8.62 -4.39 22.08
CA ALA A 279 9.43 -5.53 22.47
C ALA A 279 8.58 -6.80 22.66
N LEU A 280 9.06 -7.92 22.13
CA LEU A 280 8.33 -9.20 22.08
C LEU A 280 8.85 -10.25 23.06
N ASP A 281 9.84 -9.93 23.89
CA ASP A 281 10.47 -10.79 24.91
C ASP A 281 9.49 -11.58 25.77
N ARG A 282 8.31 -11.00 25.98
CA ARG A 282 7.25 -11.52 26.85
C ARG A 282 5.96 -11.80 26.12
N ALA A 283 5.98 -11.89 24.80
CA ALA A 283 4.81 -12.13 23.97
C ALA A 283 4.06 -13.39 24.43
N GLY A 284 4.79 -14.50 24.66
CA GLY A 284 4.20 -15.77 25.08
C GLY A 284 3.65 -15.79 26.50
N PHE A 285 4.02 -14.82 27.34
CA PHE A 285 3.42 -14.62 28.66
C PHE A 285 2.20 -13.69 28.61
N ARG A 286 2.23 -12.66 27.76
CA ARG A 286 1.26 -11.56 27.75
C ARG A 286 0.12 -11.74 26.75
N LEU A 287 0.37 -12.45 25.66
CA LEU A 287 -0.51 -12.49 24.50
C LEU A 287 -1.11 -13.89 24.34
N ASN A 288 -2.37 -13.92 23.91
CA ASN A 288 -3.05 -15.16 23.55
C ASN A 288 -2.65 -15.59 22.13
N GLY A 289 -2.38 -16.89 21.91
CA GLY A 289 -1.94 -17.40 20.60
C GLY A 289 -2.93 -17.14 19.46
N THR A 290 -4.25 -17.29 19.70
CA THR A 290 -5.27 -16.92 18.70
C THR A 290 -5.23 -15.44 18.35
N TRP A 291 -5.01 -14.59 19.36
CA TRP A 291 -4.89 -13.14 19.15
C TRP A 291 -3.66 -12.83 18.29
N VAL A 292 -2.50 -13.43 18.61
CA VAL A 292 -1.25 -13.25 17.85
C VAL A 292 -1.43 -13.68 16.40
N TYR A 293 -1.99 -14.87 16.17
CA TYR A 293 -2.25 -15.39 14.83
C TYR A 293 -3.09 -14.42 13.98
N ARG A 294 -4.21 -13.94 14.53
CA ARG A 294 -5.10 -12.99 13.82
C ARG A 294 -4.42 -11.65 13.58
N TRP A 295 -3.66 -11.16 14.55
CA TRP A 295 -2.93 -9.91 14.46
C TRP A 295 -1.91 -9.93 13.33
N ILE A 296 -1.06 -10.97 13.26
CA ILE A 296 -0.03 -11.03 12.21
C ILE A 296 -0.61 -11.34 10.81
N LYS A 297 -1.78 -12.00 10.74
CA LYS A 297 -2.48 -12.28 9.49
C LYS A 297 -3.11 -11.05 8.87
N TYR A 298 -3.78 -10.21 9.68
CA TYR A 298 -4.43 -9.00 9.18
C TYR A 298 -4.61 -7.94 10.28
N PRO A 299 -3.54 -7.20 10.62
CA PRO A 299 -3.55 -6.31 11.79
C PRO A 299 -4.55 -5.15 11.62
N GLN A 300 -4.79 -4.67 10.38
CA GLN A 300 -5.73 -3.59 10.08
C GLN A 300 -7.19 -3.98 10.36
N SER A 301 -7.56 -5.26 10.33
CA SER A 301 -8.91 -5.69 10.74
C SER A 301 -9.16 -5.54 12.24
N MET A 302 -8.09 -5.57 13.03
CA MET A 302 -8.16 -5.46 14.49
C MET A 302 -7.92 -4.01 14.95
N LYS A 303 -6.99 -3.31 14.29
CA LYS A 303 -6.70 -1.90 14.51
C LYS A 303 -6.43 -1.22 13.16
N PRO A 304 -7.41 -0.51 12.57
CA PRO A 304 -7.28 0.06 11.22
C PRO A 304 -6.04 0.94 11.01
N GLU A 305 -5.70 1.78 11.99
CA GLU A 305 -4.58 2.73 11.93
C GLU A 305 -3.27 2.17 12.52
N THR A 306 -3.11 0.86 12.56
CA THR A 306 -1.86 0.24 13.02
C THR A 306 -0.75 0.40 12.00
N ARG A 307 0.45 0.77 12.47
CA ARG A 307 1.65 0.87 11.64
C ARG A 307 2.18 -0.48 11.16
N MET A 308 1.81 -1.58 11.83
CA MET A 308 2.23 -2.92 11.40
C MET A 308 1.49 -3.27 10.11
N PRO A 309 2.18 -3.39 8.95
CA PRO A 309 1.52 -3.71 7.70
C PRO A 309 1.06 -5.18 7.69
N ASN A 310 0.08 -5.47 6.85
CA ASN A 310 -0.22 -6.83 6.44
C ASN A 310 0.89 -7.31 5.48
N LEU A 311 1.60 -8.37 5.88
CA LEU A 311 2.74 -8.92 5.13
C LEU A 311 2.34 -10.07 4.18
N GLY A 312 1.04 -10.38 4.05
CA GLY A 312 0.59 -11.50 3.23
C GLY A 312 0.97 -12.86 3.81
N ILE A 313 1.04 -12.97 5.14
CA ILE A 313 1.48 -14.19 5.83
C ILE A 313 0.50 -15.34 5.53
N SER A 314 1.04 -16.50 5.13
CA SER A 314 0.25 -17.71 4.92
C SER A 314 -0.29 -18.24 6.26
N ASP A 315 -1.34 -19.08 6.24
CA ASP A 315 -1.87 -19.63 7.50
C ASP A 315 -0.86 -20.54 8.20
N GLN A 316 -0.09 -21.31 7.44
CA GLN A 316 0.98 -22.18 7.99
C GLN A 316 2.08 -21.34 8.65
N ASP A 317 2.56 -20.30 7.95
CA ASP A 317 3.61 -19.42 8.47
C ASP A 317 3.13 -18.63 9.70
N ALA A 318 1.87 -18.17 9.69
CA ALA A 318 1.29 -17.47 10.83
C ALA A 318 1.17 -18.39 12.07
N LYS A 319 0.79 -19.67 11.89
CA LYS A 319 0.83 -20.65 12.99
C LYS A 319 2.26 -20.83 13.50
N ALA A 320 3.23 -20.99 12.61
CA ALA A 320 4.64 -21.15 12.97
C ALA A 320 5.17 -19.99 13.82
N ILE A 321 4.98 -18.76 13.33
CA ILE A 321 5.41 -17.55 14.06
C ILE A 321 4.66 -17.42 15.39
N THR A 322 3.37 -17.77 15.43
CA THR A 322 2.60 -17.78 16.69
C THR A 322 3.21 -18.73 17.72
N MET A 323 3.60 -19.94 17.31
CA MET A 323 4.25 -20.91 18.19
C MET A 323 5.62 -20.40 18.65
N TYR A 324 6.41 -19.77 17.78
CA TYR A 324 7.66 -19.12 18.17
C TYR A 324 7.43 -18.05 19.24
N LEU A 325 6.51 -17.10 18.99
CA LEU A 325 6.23 -16.02 19.95
C LEU A 325 5.70 -16.55 21.28
N ALA A 326 5.00 -17.70 21.29
CA ALA A 326 4.54 -18.35 22.52
C ALA A 326 5.69 -18.85 23.42
N THR A 327 6.87 -19.09 22.86
CA THR A 327 8.10 -19.45 23.59
C THR A 327 8.77 -18.26 24.27
N LEU A 328 8.48 -17.02 23.82
CA LEU A 328 9.09 -15.79 24.35
C LEU A 328 8.45 -15.42 25.70
N ARG A 329 9.07 -15.92 26.78
CA ARG A 329 8.58 -15.82 28.16
C ARG A 329 9.62 -15.24 29.12
N ALA A 330 10.35 -14.22 28.68
CA ALA A 330 11.32 -13.53 29.53
C ALA A 330 10.67 -13.03 30.84
N PRO A 331 11.43 -12.93 31.94
CA PRO A 331 10.90 -12.52 33.23
C PRO A 331 10.36 -11.08 33.22
N LYS A 332 9.51 -10.81 34.22
CA LYS A 332 9.43 -9.50 34.92
C LYS A 332 10.58 -8.49 34.73
N PRO A 333 10.61 -7.46 33.84
CA PRO A 333 11.67 -6.47 33.97
C PRO A 333 11.52 -5.77 35.33
N GLU A 334 12.63 -5.64 36.06
CA GLU A 334 12.65 -5.09 37.43
C GLU A 334 12.26 -3.61 37.46
N LYS A 335 12.56 -2.88 36.39
CA LYS A 335 12.15 -1.49 36.17
C LYS A 335 11.09 -1.41 35.06
N PRO A 336 10.15 -0.44 35.12
CA PRO A 336 9.26 -0.17 34.00
C PRO A 336 10.07 0.08 32.73
N ILE A 337 9.69 -0.55 31.63
CA ILE A 337 10.26 -0.24 30.32
C ILE A 337 9.86 1.21 30.03
N GLU A 338 10.84 2.10 29.93
CA GLU A 338 10.59 3.50 29.57
C GLU A 338 9.82 3.51 28.25
N LYS A 339 8.70 4.24 28.22
CA LYS A 339 8.00 4.47 26.95
C LYS A 339 8.98 5.24 26.07
N ALA A 340 9.28 4.69 24.90
CA ALA A 340 10.06 5.40 23.91
C ALA A 340 9.38 6.76 23.64
N ALA A 341 10.10 7.85 23.88
CA ALA A 341 9.64 9.19 23.59
C ALA A 341 9.58 9.34 22.07
N HIS A 342 8.38 9.25 21.51
CA HIS A 342 8.15 9.42 20.08
C HIS A 342 6.97 10.36 19.87
#